data_AF-A0A9D1IHT8-F1
#
_entry.id   AF-A0A9D1IHT8-F1
#
_cell.length_a   1.000
_cell.length_b   1.000
_cell.length_c   1.000
_cell.angle_alpha   90.00
_cell.angle_beta   90.00
_cell.angle_gamma   90.00
#
_symmetry.space_group_name_H-M   'P 1'
#
loop_
_entity.id
_entity.type
_entity.pdbx_description
1 polymer ?
#
loop_
_entity_poly.entity_id
_entity_poly.type
_entity_poly.pdbx_seq_one_letter_code
_entity_poly.pdbx_strand_id
1 'polypeptide(L)'
;MPSIVKFSACAIVGLSLAAIACASDLPGQPQALPHVSTLSAFQTGVYHFYDQNKSLFKLGKKVGKIYRLATEFSKGTPHYFSYNVNQDWTVRNGALQKPSVANTLQAASANKVNLIRQGTSSGLSVELKAYDVSDKSIASYLKLQNGKSTKLSESVSSWKKFPAGSIAYVPTITSLRTEIIVPETNIFTGQKTVEGFIKAFSGKIPNCLRYEKRSGSQPYAIRFTNRKGNTGTIEIFEAKRGKVFCEVDGPKVANGQYKIQTINGTKVLTLDFPKHIDRRDIGIHSSESGALDLAFVEVKRPKAQVLPGRVLHAKRTFTDNQYRFNKTAADSIKAALK
;
A
#
# COMPACT_ATOMS: atom_id res chain seq x y z
N MET A 1 54.01 0.08 1.77
CA MET A 1 53.07 1.18 1.50
C MET A 1 51.66 0.68 1.80
N PRO A 2 50.95 1.26 2.78
CA PRO A 2 49.73 0.69 3.34
C PRO A 2 48.47 1.12 2.59
N SER A 3 47.49 0.21 2.60
CA SER A 3 46.14 0.35 2.03
C SER A 3 45.31 1.40 2.76
N ILE A 4 44.71 2.34 2.01
CA ILE A 4 43.74 3.30 2.54
C ILE A 4 42.34 2.72 2.40
N VAL A 5 41.80 2.22 3.52
CA VAL A 5 40.38 1.93 3.70
C VAL A 5 39.66 3.26 3.93
N LYS A 6 38.78 3.67 3.02
CA LYS A 6 37.89 4.83 3.23
C LYS A 6 36.73 4.41 4.13
N PHE A 7 36.78 4.83 5.39
CA PHE A 7 35.64 4.83 6.30
C PHE A 7 34.65 5.93 5.88
N SER A 8 33.40 5.56 5.58
CA SER A 8 32.29 6.52 5.50
C SER A 8 31.97 7.02 6.90
N ALA A 9 32.25 8.29 7.15
CA ALA A 9 31.90 8.98 8.38
C ALA A 9 30.39 9.25 8.42
N CYS A 10 29.69 8.59 9.36
CA CYS A 10 28.36 8.98 9.78
C CYS A 10 28.53 10.08 10.84
N ALA A 11 28.40 11.34 10.45
CA ALA A 11 28.40 12.44 11.40
C ALA A 11 27.05 12.44 12.16
N ILE A 12 27.11 12.05 13.42
CA ILE A 12 26.00 12.16 14.37
C ILE A 12 25.96 13.62 14.84
N VAL A 13 24.97 14.37 14.36
CA VAL A 13 24.51 15.61 15.01
C VAL A 13 23.01 15.47 15.20
N GLY A 14 22.59 15.57 16.45
CA GLY A 14 21.24 15.26 16.91
C GLY A 14 20.17 16.28 16.50
N LEU A 15 18.94 15.94 16.91
CA LEU A 15 17.70 16.72 16.89
C LEU A 15 16.92 16.75 15.55
N SER A 16 16.22 15.65 15.28
CA SER A 16 14.75 15.58 15.12
C SER A 16 14.38 14.28 14.40
N LEU A 17 13.74 13.35 15.11
CA LEU A 17 13.24 12.09 14.52
C LEU A 17 11.98 12.38 13.70
N ALA A 18 12.16 13.02 12.53
CA ALA A 18 11.24 12.81 11.43
C ALA A 18 11.43 11.37 10.95
N ALA A 19 10.36 10.58 10.97
CA ALA A 19 10.37 9.21 10.47
C ALA A 19 10.80 9.21 8.99
N ILE A 20 12.06 8.84 8.74
CA ILE A 20 12.54 8.55 7.39
C ILE A 20 11.88 7.23 7.01
N ALA A 21 10.78 7.30 6.27
CA ALA A 21 10.30 6.15 5.53
C ALA A 21 11.40 5.80 4.52
N CYS A 22 12.22 4.79 4.83
CA CYS A 22 13.18 4.27 3.87
C CYS A 22 12.37 3.69 2.70
N ALA A 23 12.26 4.47 1.62
CA ALA A 23 12.04 3.90 0.30
C ALA A 23 13.10 2.81 0.12
N SER A 24 12.71 1.62 -0.35
CA SER A 24 13.70 0.62 -0.75
C SER A 24 14.65 1.27 -1.75
N ASP A 25 15.95 1.24 -1.49
CA ASP A 25 16.96 1.81 -2.38
C ASP A 25 16.70 1.33 -3.81
N LEU A 26 16.63 2.29 -4.75
CA LEU A 26 16.36 2.00 -6.15
C LEU A 26 17.47 1.11 -6.73
N PRO A 27 17.16 0.10 -7.56
CA PRO A 27 18.17 -0.74 -8.18
C PRO A 27 19.20 0.09 -8.97
N GLY A 28 20.44 0.12 -8.47
CA GLY A 28 21.53 0.87 -9.09
C GLY A 28 21.46 2.39 -8.93
N GLN A 29 20.75 2.90 -7.91
CA GLN A 29 20.68 4.30 -7.48
C GLN A 29 20.57 5.35 -8.61
N PRO A 30 19.58 5.25 -9.51
CA PRO A 30 19.33 6.29 -10.50
C PRO A 30 18.97 7.63 -9.83
N GLN A 31 19.49 8.73 -10.36
CA GLN A 31 19.13 10.07 -9.91
C GLN A 31 17.74 10.45 -10.44
N ALA A 32 16.95 11.14 -9.61
CA ALA A 32 15.64 11.64 -10.02
C ALA A 32 15.78 12.65 -11.17
N LEU A 33 14.82 12.63 -12.11
CA LEU A 33 14.72 13.57 -13.23
C LEU A 33 13.80 14.74 -12.83
N PRO A 34 14.32 15.87 -12.31
CA PRO A 34 13.50 16.95 -11.77
C PRO A 34 12.66 17.69 -12.82
N HIS A 35 13.03 17.58 -14.10
CA HIS A 35 12.33 18.23 -15.21
C HIS A 35 11.08 17.47 -15.66
N VAL A 36 10.90 16.21 -15.25
CA VAL A 36 9.71 15.43 -15.61
C VAL A 36 8.63 15.65 -14.55
N SER A 37 7.68 16.52 -14.86
CA SER A 37 6.52 16.74 -13.99
C SER A 37 5.56 15.54 -13.98
N THR A 38 4.80 15.39 -12.89
CA THR A 38 3.72 14.39 -12.81
C THR A 38 2.70 14.64 -13.91
N LEU A 39 2.31 15.89 -14.16
CA LEU A 39 1.34 16.21 -15.21
C LEU A 39 1.86 15.80 -16.60
N SER A 40 3.14 16.05 -16.92
CA SER A 40 3.74 15.64 -18.19
C SER A 40 3.83 14.11 -18.32
N ALA A 41 4.08 13.39 -17.23
CA ALA A 41 4.03 11.92 -17.25
C ALA A 41 2.65 11.44 -17.72
N PHE A 42 1.56 11.98 -17.16
CA PHE A 42 0.20 11.67 -17.59
C PHE A 42 -0.13 12.15 -19.02
N GLN A 43 0.51 13.20 -19.53
CA GLN A 43 0.35 13.60 -20.94
C GLN A 43 0.85 12.52 -21.90
N THR A 44 2.03 11.95 -21.59
CA THR A 44 2.64 10.88 -22.40
C THR A 44 2.02 9.50 -22.15
N GLY A 45 1.40 9.31 -20.99
CA GLY A 45 0.82 8.05 -20.54
C GLY A 45 1.65 7.39 -19.44
N VAL A 46 0.96 7.01 -18.36
CA VAL A 46 1.53 6.33 -17.20
C VAL A 46 1.07 4.88 -17.21
N TYR A 47 2.01 3.96 -17.38
CA TYR A 47 1.77 2.53 -17.50
C TYR A 47 2.09 1.82 -16.19
N HIS A 48 1.36 0.74 -15.89
CA HIS A 48 1.64 -0.12 -14.74
C HIS A 48 1.43 -1.59 -15.12
N PHE A 49 2.29 -2.45 -14.59
CA PHE A 49 2.24 -3.89 -14.78
C PHE A 49 1.99 -4.58 -13.44
N TYR A 50 0.95 -5.40 -13.40
CA TYR A 50 0.74 -6.37 -12.33
C TYR A 50 0.74 -7.75 -12.96
N ASP A 51 1.77 -8.53 -12.66
CA ASP A 51 2.03 -9.76 -13.40
C ASP A 51 2.03 -9.47 -14.92
N GLN A 52 1.43 -10.31 -15.74
CA GLN A 52 1.31 -10.09 -17.20
C GLN A 52 0.28 -9.01 -17.59
N ASN A 53 -0.44 -8.44 -16.63
CA ASN A 53 -1.54 -7.52 -16.90
C ASN A 53 -1.10 -6.05 -16.86
N LYS A 54 -1.61 -5.24 -17.80
CA LYS A 54 -1.19 -3.85 -17.99
C LYS A 54 -2.35 -2.88 -17.76
N SER A 55 -2.07 -1.77 -17.10
CA SER A 55 -2.94 -0.59 -17.05
C SER A 55 -2.26 0.64 -17.66
N LEU A 56 -3.07 1.55 -18.18
CA LEU A 56 -2.66 2.86 -18.68
C LEU A 56 -3.58 3.93 -18.12
N PHE A 57 -3.00 5.03 -17.66
CA PHE A 57 -3.67 6.29 -17.41
C PHE A 57 -3.02 7.39 -18.24
N LYS A 58 -3.82 8.11 -19.04
CA LYS A 58 -3.34 9.19 -19.91
C LYS A 58 -4.30 10.38 -19.88
N LEU A 59 -3.78 11.60 -20.00
CA LEU A 59 -4.62 12.78 -20.17
C LEU A 59 -5.39 12.69 -21.50
N GLY A 60 -6.69 12.93 -21.41
CA GLY A 60 -7.58 13.17 -22.54
C GLY A 60 -7.97 14.64 -22.63
N LYS A 61 -9.19 14.90 -23.15
CA LYS A 61 -9.71 16.25 -23.36
C LYS A 61 -9.71 17.07 -22.07
N LYS A 62 -9.18 18.29 -22.15
CA LYS A 62 -9.22 19.31 -21.09
C LYS A 62 -10.51 20.12 -21.18
N VAL A 63 -11.15 20.37 -20.03
CA VAL A 63 -12.29 21.27 -19.85
C VAL A 63 -12.01 22.15 -18.64
N GLY A 64 -11.74 23.44 -18.87
CA GLY A 64 -11.27 24.35 -17.83
C GLY A 64 -9.97 23.85 -17.19
N LYS A 65 -9.95 23.67 -15.86
CA LYS A 65 -8.79 23.14 -15.10
C LYS A 65 -8.75 21.62 -15.00
N ILE A 66 -9.73 20.91 -15.56
CA ILE A 66 -9.92 19.48 -15.40
C ILE A 66 -9.57 18.76 -16.72
N TYR A 67 -8.79 17.70 -16.63
CA TYR A 67 -8.53 16.77 -17.73
C TYR A 67 -9.44 15.55 -17.54
N ARG A 68 -10.11 15.10 -18.61
CA ARG A 68 -10.63 13.72 -18.63
C ARG A 68 -9.45 12.76 -18.66
N LEU A 69 -9.54 11.63 -17.96
CA LEU A 69 -8.55 10.56 -18.04
C LEU A 69 -9.02 9.51 -19.05
N ALA A 70 -8.16 9.22 -20.03
CA ALA A 70 -8.28 8.01 -20.83
C ALA A 70 -7.59 6.86 -20.09
N THR A 71 -8.29 5.75 -19.94
CA THR A 71 -7.79 4.59 -19.18
C THR A 71 -7.97 3.30 -19.97
N GLU A 72 -6.95 2.44 -19.97
CA GLU A 72 -7.01 1.10 -20.54
C GLU A 72 -6.58 0.07 -19.50
N PHE A 73 -7.26 -1.09 -19.45
CA PHE A 73 -6.97 -2.15 -18.50
C PHE A 73 -7.04 -3.52 -19.19
N SER A 74 -6.01 -4.35 -19.02
CA SER A 74 -6.11 -5.78 -19.30
C SER A 74 -7.02 -6.46 -18.27
N LYS A 75 -7.62 -7.60 -18.62
CA LYS A 75 -8.45 -8.39 -17.69
C LYS A 75 -7.66 -8.75 -16.43
N GLY A 76 -8.18 -8.42 -15.25
CA GLY A 76 -7.54 -8.75 -13.96
C GLY A 76 -6.47 -7.75 -13.49
N THR A 77 -6.20 -6.69 -14.26
CA THR A 77 -5.34 -5.57 -13.84
C THR A 77 -5.99 -4.78 -12.70
N PRO A 78 -5.25 -4.26 -11.72
CA PRO A 78 -5.80 -3.27 -10.79
C PRO A 78 -6.26 -2.04 -11.58
N HIS A 79 -7.50 -1.59 -11.37
CA HIS A 79 -8.02 -0.40 -12.05
C HIS A 79 -7.67 0.92 -11.31
N TYR A 80 -6.74 0.87 -10.35
CA TYR A 80 -6.38 2.03 -9.54
C TYR A 80 -4.87 2.20 -9.51
N PHE A 81 -4.46 3.42 -9.21
CA PHE A 81 -3.32 3.62 -8.31
C PHE A 81 -3.75 3.06 -6.94
N SER A 82 -3.64 1.74 -6.75
CA SER A 82 -4.28 1.02 -5.65
C SER A 82 -3.53 1.16 -4.33
N TYR A 83 -4.25 0.93 -3.24
CA TYR A 83 -3.79 1.14 -1.87
C TYR A 83 -3.15 -0.08 -1.23
N ASN A 84 -3.35 -1.28 -1.78
CA ASN A 84 -2.63 -2.47 -1.38
C ASN A 84 -2.45 -3.54 -2.48
N VAL A 85 -3.38 -3.71 -3.43
CA VAL A 85 -3.27 -4.60 -4.63
C VAL A 85 -4.60 -4.63 -5.41
N ASN A 86 -4.67 -5.35 -6.53
CA ASN A 86 -5.81 -5.50 -7.47
C ASN A 86 -7.18 -5.91 -6.92
N GLN A 87 -7.27 -6.22 -5.63
CA GLN A 87 -8.47 -6.78 -5.01
C GLN A 87 -9.04 -5.89 -3.91
N ASP A 88 -8.50 -4.68 -3.73
CA ASP A 88 -8.96 -3.78 -2.69
C ASP A 88 -10.43 -3.40 -2.86
N TRP A 89 -11.22 -3.70 -1.83
CA TRP A 89 -12.56 -3.19 -1.67
C TRP A 89 -12.53 -1.95 -0.79
N THR A 90 -13.47 -1.04 -1.04
CA THR A 90 -13.76 0.05 -0.10
C THR A 90 -15.05 -0.25 0.65
N VAL A 91 -15.16 0.22 1.88
CA VAL A 91 -16.40 0.06 2.67
C VAL A 91 -16.99 1.42 3.03
N ARG A 92 -18.23 1.65 2.59
CA ARG A 92 -18.97 2.89 2.84
C ARG A 92 -20.40 2.55 3.24
N ASN A 93 -20.88 3.15 4.34
CA ASN A 93 -22.18 2.84 4.93
C ASN A 93 -22.38 1.32 5.15
N GLY A 94 -21.31 0.62 5.54
CA GLY A 94 -21.27 -0.83 5.71
C GLY A 94 -21.36 -1.65 4.42
N ALA A 95 -21.30 -1.05 3.24
CA ALA A 95 -21.35 -1.79 1.97
C ALA A 95 -19.93 -1.94 1.39
N LEU A 96 -19.54 -3.18 1.08
CA LEU A 96 -18.37 -3.46 0.24
C LEU A 96 -18.64 -2.96 -1.18
N GLN A 97 -17.71 -2.16 -1.69
CA GLN A 97 -17.78 -1.54 -3.01
C GLN A 97 -16.42 -1.65 -3.69
N LYS A 98 -16.42 -2.08 -4.95
CA LYS A 98 -15.24 -1.88 -5.78
C LYS A 98 -15.09 -0.37 -5.99
N PRO A 99 -13.92 0.23 -5.71
CA PRO A 99 -13.74 1.65 -5.93
C PRO A 99 -14.02 2.00 -7.40
N SER A 100 -14.47 3.21 -7.72
CA SER A 100 -14.55 3.62 -9.12
C SER A 100 -13.16 3.99 -9.65
N VAL A 101 -12.94 3.76 -10.93
CA VAL A 101 -11.71 4.18 -11.60
C VAL A 101 -11.66 5.71 -11.61
N ALA A 102 -10.49 6.30 -11.35
CA ALA A 102 -10.32 7.73 -11.51
C ALA A 102 -10.47 8.10 -12.98
N ASN A 103 -11.36 9.04 -13.28
CA ASN A 103 -11.72 9.40 -14.65
C ASN A 103 -11.52 10.88 -14.96
N THR A 104 -11.12 11.67 -13.95
CA THR A 104 -10.63 13.02 -14.15
C THR A 104 -9.32 13.26 -13.40
N LEU A 105 -8.55 14.20 -13.92
CA LEU A 105 -7.30 14.66 -13.34
C LEU A 105 -7.32 16.19 -13.26
N GLN A 106 -6.89 16.72 -12.12
CA GLN A 106 -6.65 18.15 -11.94
C GLN A 106 -5.21 18.37 -11.48
N ALA A 107 -4.51 19.33 -12.08
CA ALA A 107 -3.19 19.74 -11.58
C ALA A 107 -3.33 20.34 -10.17
N ALA A 108 -2.43 19.96 -9.27
CA ALA A 108 -2.33 20.48 -7.91
C ALA A 108 -0.96 21.17 -7.71
N SER A 109 -0.73 21.74 -6.52
CA SER A 109 0.54 22.38 -6.19
C SER A 109 1.70 21.37 -6.07
N ALA A 110 2.93 21.85 -6.11
CA ALA A 110 4.15 21.07 -5.83
C ALA A 110 4.27 19.76 -6.63
N ASN A 111 4.13 19.84 -7.97
CA ASN A 111 4.24 18.70 -8.89
C ASN A 111 3.23 17.56 -8.65
N LYS A 112 2.11 17.84 -7.99
CA LYS A 112 1.05 16.85 -7.74
C LYS A 112 -0.08 16.96 -8.74
N VAL A 113 -0.80 15.86 -8.91
CA VAL A 113 -2.08 15.81 -9.61
C VAL A 113 -3.12 15.13 -8.74
N ASN A 114 -4.35 15.62 -8.77
CA ASN A 114 -5.48 14.99 -8.12
C ASN A 114 -6.20 14.09 -9.14
N LEU A 115 -6.13 12.79 -8.92
CA LEU A 115 -6.93 11.77 -9.62
C LEU A 115 -8.28 11.67 -8.92
N ILE A 116 -9.34 12.11 -9.59
CA ILE A 116 -10.68 12.23 -9.02
C ILE A 116 -11.61 11.20 -9.67
N ARG A 117 -12.50 10.64 -8.85
CA ARG A 117 -13.51 9.67 -9.26
C ARG A 117 -14.86 10.37 -9.39
N GLN A 118 -15.33 10.58 -10.62
CA GLN A 118 -16.57 11.28 -10.91
C GLN A 118 -17.75 10.73 -10.11
N GLY A 119 -18.60 11.63 -9.62
CA GLY A 119 -19.76 11.30 -8.80
C GLY A 119 -19.44 11.09 -7.32
N THR A 120 -18.19 11.25 -6.89
CA THR A 120 -17.80 11.12 -5.48
C THR A 120 -16.74 12.14 -5.06
N SER A 121 -16.68 12.47 -3.77
CA SER A 121 -15.56 13.21 -3.16
C SER A 121 -14.30 12.37 -2.93
N SER A 122 -14.20 11.19 -3.55
CA SER A 122 -13.06 10.28 -3.41
C SER A 122 -12.01 10.55 -4.48
N GLY A 123 -10.74 10.39 -4.12
CA GLY A 123 -9.64 10.50 -5.07
C GLY A 123 -8.28 10.41 -4.39
N LEU A 124 -7.24 10.57 -5.20
CA LEU A 124 -5.85 10.51 -4.79
C LEU A 124 -5.11 11.75 -5.26
N SER A 125 -4.30 12.35 -4.40
CA SER A 125 -3.23 13.24 -4.83
C SER A 125 -2.00 12.38 -5.10
N VAL A 126 -1.44 12.49 -6.30
CA VAL A 126 -0.31 11.67 -6.76
C VAL A 126 0.82 12.57 -7.20
N GLU A 127 2.03 12.22 -6.76
CA GLU A 127 3.30 12.73 -7.28
C GLU A 127 4.07 11.56 -7.87
N LEU A 128 4.61 11.73 -9.08
CA LEU A 128 5.42 10.74 -9.77
C LEU A 128 6.87 11.23 -9.80
N LYS A 129 7.72 10.61 -8.98
CA LYS A 129 9.17 10.86 -9.05
C LYS A 129 9.75 10.03 -10.18
N ALA A 130 10.24 10.69 -11.22
CA ALA A 130 10.78 10.07 -12.41
C ALA A 130 12.26 9.70 -12.24
N TYR A 131 12.65 8.54 -12.76
CA TYR A 131 14.03 8.05 -12.79
C TYR A 131 14.33 7.51 -14.18
N ASP A 132 15.49 7.88 -14.72
CA ASP A 132 16.00 7.22 -15.91
C ASP A 132 16.42 5.80 -15.55
N VAL A 133 15.84 4.83 -16.24
CA VAL A 133 16.13 3.40 -16.04
C VAL A 133 16.75 2.76 -17.28
N SER A 134 17.20 3.57 -18.24
CA SER A 134 17.94 3.11 -19.42
C SER A 134 19.13 2.24 -19.01
N ASP A 135 19.36 1.15 -19.74
CA ASP A 135 20.38 0.14 -19.49
C ASP A 135 20.29 -0.61 -18.15
N LYS A 136 19.26 -0.34 -17.34
CA LYS A 136 18.97 -1.11 -16.13
C LYS A 136 18.16 -2.37 -16.47
N SER A 137 18.34 -3.41 -15.66
CA SER A 137 17.60 -4.68 -15.82
C SER A 137 16.11 -4.46 -15.65
N ILE A 138 15.31 -4.96 -16.59
CA ILE A 138 13.84 -4.85 -16.56
C ILE A 138 13.28 -5.55 -15.32
N ALA A 139 13.76 -6.77 -15.02
CA ALA A 139 13.30 -7.59 -13.91
C ALA A 139 13.38 -6.85 -12.56
N SER A 140 14.44 -6.06 -12.33
CA SER A 140 14.64 -5.32 -11.09
C SER A 140 13.56 -4.27 -10.78
N TYR A 141 12.75 -3.86 -11.76
CA TYR A 141 11.69 -2.87 -11.60
C TYR A 141 10.28 -3.49 -11.58
N LEU A 142 10.16 -4.81 -11.72
CA LEU A 142 8.87 -5.50 -11.67
C LEU A 142 8.56 -5.95 -10.23
N LYS A 143 8.17 -4.99 -9.39
CA LYS A 143 7.99 -5.15 -7.95
C LYS A 143 6.52 -5.22 -7.50
N LEU A 144 6.29 -5.95 -6.42
CA LEU A 144 5.08 -5.90 -5.59
C LEU A 144 5.16 -4.70 -4.64
N GLN A 145 4.05 -4.35 -4.01
CA GLN A 145 3.97 -3.21 -3.08
C GLN A 145 4.91 -3.33 -1.88
N ASN A 146 5.21 -4.55 -1.45
CA ASN A 146 6.19 -4.81 -0.39
C ASN A 146 7.65 -4.82 -0.89
N GLY A 147 7.90 -4.41 -2.15
CA GLY A 147 9.24 -4.36 -2.75
C GLY A 147 9.79 -5.71 -3.23
N LYS A 148 9.05 -6.81 -3.03
CA LYS A 148 9.44 -8.13 -3.56
C LYS A 148 9.27 -8.18 -5.06
N SER A 149 10.04 -9.04 -5.72
CA SER A 149 9.86 -9.31 -7.13
C SER A 149 8.50 -9.94 -7.40
N THR A 150 7.86 -9.53 -8.49
CA THR A 150 6.64 -10.18 -9.01
C THR A 150 6.99 -11.49 -9.69
N LYS A 151 5.99 -12.37 -9.94
CA LYS A 151 6.19 -13.53 -10.84
C LYS A 151 6.72 -13.13 -12.22
N LEU A 152 6.26 -11.98 -12.72
CA LEU A 152 6.75 -11.40 -13.97
C LEU A 152 8.25 -11.11 -13.95
N SER A 153 8.76 -10.62 -12.82
CA SER A 153 10.21 -10.40 -12.63
C SER A 153 11.00 -11.68 -12.76
N GLU A 154 10.44 -12.83 -12.36
CA GLU A 154 11.12 -14.13 -12.43
C GLU A 154 11.11 -14.68 -13.86
N SER A 155 10.07 -14.36 -14.65
CA SER A 155 9.99 -14.76 -16.07
C SER A 155 10.84 -13.91 -17.02
N VAL A 156 11.18 -12.68 -16.63
CA VAL A 156 12.01 -11.79 -17.45
C VAL A 156 13.48 -12.08 -17.17
N SER A 157 14.25 -12.43 -18.22
CA SER A 157 15.70 -12.60 -18.11
C SER A 157 16.37 -11.37 -17.50
N SER A 158 17.23 -11.58 -16.50
CA SER A 158 17.96 -10.51 -15.81
C SER A 158 18.84 -9.66 -16.74
N TRP A 159 19.23 -10.22 -17.88
CA TRP A 159 20.03 -9.57 -18.93
C TRP A 159 19.21 -8.64 -19.83
N LYS A 160 17.87 -8.76 -19.84
CA LYS A 160 17.02 -7.85 -20.60
C LYS A 160 17.03 -6.49 -19.92
N LYS A 161 17.47 -5.48 -20.66
CA LYS A 161 17.61 -4.11 -20.18
C LYS A 161 16.59 -3.20 -20.83
N PHE A 162 16.23 -2.15 -20.11
CA PHE A 162 15.46 -1.05 -20.67
C PHE A 162 16.26 -0.31 -21.75
N PRO A 163 15.66 0.02 -22.90
CA PRO A 163 16.32 0.83 -23.93
C PRO A 163 16.42 2.30 -23.48
N ALA A 164 17.22 3.08 -24.19
CA ALA A 164 17.38 4.52 -23.99
C ALA A 164 16.02 5.26 -23.98
N GLY A 165 15.87 6.22 -23.06
CA GLY A 165 14.63 6.99 -22.87
C GLY A 165 13.56 6.26 -22.05
N SER A 166 13.91 5.17 -21.38
CA SER A 166 13.03 4.46 -20.47
C SER A 166 12.96 5.16 -19.12
N ILE A 167 11.75 5.44 -18.65
CA ILE A 167 11.52 6.10 -17.36
C ILE A 167 10.68 5.19 -16.48
N ALA A 168 11.13 4.98 -15.25
CA ALA A 168 10.32 4.46 -14.16
C ALA A 168 9.91 5.60 -13.23
N TYR A 169 8.67 5.56 -12.75
CA TYR A 169 8.13 6.51 -11.80
C TYR A 169 7.88 5.80 -10.47
N VAL A 170 8.33 6.42 -9.38
CA VAL A 170 7.94 6.03 -8.01
C VAL A 170 6.78 6.90 -7.56
N PRO A 171 5.57 6.34 -7.40
CA PRO A 171 4.41 7.09 -6.95
C PRO A 171 4.45 7.38 -5.44
N THR A 172 4.26 8.64 -5.11
CA THR A 172 3.93 9.12 -3.77
C THR A 172 2.46 9.50 -3.75
N ILE A 173 1.68 8.90 -2.84
CA ILE A 173 0.22 8.93 -2.86
C ILE A 173 -0.30 9.51 -1.56
N THR A 174 -1.23 10.46 -1.66
CA THR A 174 -1.99 11.00 -0.54
C THR A 174 -3.48 10.80 -0.81
N SER A 175 -4.21 10.19 0.12
CA SER A 175 -5.66 10.09 -0.03
C SER A 175 -6.33 11.45 0.16
N LEU A 176 -7.23 11.82 -0.75
CA LEU A 176 -7.98 13.09 -0.64
C LEU A 176 -8.99 13.06 0.51
N ARG A 177 -9.41 11.87 0.95
CA ARG A 177 -10.28 11.65 2.10
C ARG A 177 -9.90 10.36 2.84
N THR A 178 -10.41 10.19 4.05
CA THR A 178 -10.21 8.93 4.78
C THR A 178 -11.02 7.83 4.11
N GLU A 179 -10.39 6.70 3.82
CA GLU A 179 -11.02 5.53 3.18
C GLU A 179 -10.87 4.30 4.08
N ILE A 180 -11.88 3.44 4.04
CA ILE A 180 -11.82 2.12 4.67
C ILE A 180 -11.55 1.11 3.57
N ILE A 181 -10.46 0.36 3.70
CA ILE A 181 -9.99 -0.57 2.69
C ILE A 181 -10.07 -1.98 3.26
N VAL A 182 -10.61 -2.91 2.49
CA VAL A 182 -10.61 -4.34 2.78
C VAL A 182 -9.83 -5.02 1.66
N PRO A 183 -8.59 -5.48 1.94
CA PRO A 183 -7.74 -6.11 0.93
C PRO A 183 -8.29 -7.46 0.44
N GLU A 184 -9.06 -8.16 1.28
CA GLU A 184 -9.54 -9.50 0.98
C GLU A 184 -10.89 -9.81 1.63
N THR A 185 -11.81 -10.41 0.87
CA THR A 185 -13.21 -10.63 1.30
C THR A 185 -13.54 -12.07 1.68
N ASN A 186 -12.64 -12.99 1.37
CA ASN A 186 -12.73 -14.44 1.59
C ASN A 186 -12.12 -14.86 2.94
N ILE A 187 -11.75 -13.91 3.79
CA ILE A 187 -11.29 -14.20 5.15
C ILE A 187 -12.49 -14.25 6.09
N PHE A 188 -12.65 -15.39 6.78
CA PHE A 188 -13.74 -15.59 7.72
C PHE A 188 -13.27 -15.37 9.15
N THR A 189 -13.79 -14.32 9.80
CA THR A 189 -13.57 -14.08 11.24
C THR A 189 -14.62 -14.78 12.12
N GLY A 190 -15.69 -15.32 11.54
CA GLY A 190 -16.82 -15.88 12.26
C GLY A 190 -17.82 -14.87 12.81
N GLN A 191 -17.56 -13.57 12.67
CA GLN A 191 -18.27 -12.53 13.43
C GLN A 191 -19.00 -11.58 12.50
N LYS A 192 -20.23 -11.19 12.88
CA LYS A 192 -21.10 -10.30 12.08
C LYS A 192 -20.95 -8.83 12.46
N THR A 193 -20.53 -8.55 13.70
CA THR A 193 -20.40 -7.19 14.26
C THR A 193 -19.06 -7.03 14.97
N VAL A 194 -18.56 -5.80 15.05
CA VAL A 194 -17.33 -5.49 15.79
C VAL A 194 -17.45 -5.86 17.27
N GLU A 195 -18.63 -5.68 17.87
CA GLU A 195 -18.86 -6.10 19.26
C GLU A 195 -18.79 -7.61 19.43
N GLY A 196 -19.36 -8.38 18.50
CA GLY A 196 -19.25 -9.84 18.49
C GLY A 196 -17.80 -10.29 18.33
N PHE A 197 -17.05 -9.59 17.46
CA PHE A 197 -15.63 -9.81 17.27
C PHE A 197 -14.81 -9.58 18.54
N ILE A 198 -14.99 -8.45 19.22
CA ILE A 198 -14.31 -8.18 20.48
C ILE A 198 -14.66 -9.24 21.52
N LYS A 199 -15.94 -9.61 21.65
CA LYS A 199 -16.40 -10.63 22.60
C LYS A 199 -15.74 -11.98 22.32
N ALA A 200 -15.74 -12.44 21.07
CA ALA A 200 -15.17 -13.72 20.66
C ALA A 200 -13.66 -13.81 20.98
N PHE A 201 -12.92 -12.72 20.81
CA PHE A 201 -11.46 -12.66 20.97
C PHE A 201 -11.02 -11.96 22.27
N SER A 202 -11.88 -11.94 23.30
CA SER A 202 -11.55 -11.39 24.63
C SER A 202 -11.20 -12.45 25.68
N GLY A 203 -11.42 -13.73 25.37
CA GLY A 203 -11.22 -14.87 26.27
C GLY A 203 -9.93 -15.65 26.02
N LYS A 204 -10.01 -16.99 25.99
CA LYS A 204 -8.84 -17.84 25.73
C LYS A 204 -8.43 -17.90 24.25
N ILE A 205 -9.30 -17.46 23.34
CA ILE A 205 -9.09 -17.54 21.90
C ILE A 205 -8.48 -16.22 21.42
N PRO A 206 -7.21 -16.20 20.98
CA PRO A 206 -6.62 -15.01 20.38
C PRO A 206 -7.02 -14.86 18.90
N ASN A 207 -6.84 -13.67 18.35
CA ASN A 207 -6.94 -13.41 16.92
C ASN A 207 -5.54 -13.24 16.31
N CYS A 208 -5.16 -14.11 15.38
CA CYS A 208 -3.87 -13.99 14.69
C CYS A 208 -3.95 -12.93 13.60
N LEU A 209 -2.94 -12.08 13.56
CA LEU A 209 -2.84 -11.00 12.59
C LEU A 209 -2.17 -11.50 11.31
N ARG A 210 -2.55 -10.90 10.18
CA ARG A 210 -1.77 -11.04 8.95
C ARG A 210 -0.43 -10.33 9.15
N TYR A 211 0.62 -10.89 8.57
CA TYR A 211 1.96 -10.32 8.62
C TYR A 211 2.63 -10.46 7.25
N GLU A 212 3.62 -9.62 7.00
CA GLU A 212 4.47 -9.77 5.83
C GLU A 212 5.53 -10.85 6.08
N LYS A 213 5.44 -11.98 5.36
CA LYS A 213 6.44 -13.06 5.48
C LYS A 213 7.82 -12.57 5.01
N ARG A 214 8.79 -12.43 5.90
CA ARG A 214 10.18 -12.03 5.59
C ARG A 214 11.16 -12.77 6.52
N SER A 215 12.45 -12.72 6.21
CA SER A 215 13.45 -13.19 7.19
C SER A 215 13.29 -12.40 8.50
N GLY A 216 13.22 -13.12 9.61
CA GLY A 216 12.98 -12.54 10.94
C GLY A 216 11.61 -11.90 11.16
N SER A 217 10.58 -12.20 10.37
CA SER A 217 9.21 -11.72 10.65
C SER A 217 8.60 -12.43 11.85
N GLN A 218 8.05 -11.68 12.81
CA GLN A 218 7.33 -12.26 13.94
C GLN A 218 5.82 -12.18 13.73
N PRO A 219 5.09 -13.30 13.56
CA PRO A 219 3.64 -13.23 13.56
C PRO A 219 3.12 -12.95 14.98
N TYR A 220 2.07 -12.14 15.09
CA TYR A 220 1.45 -11.79 16.35
C TYR A 220 0.00 -12.25 16.42
N ALA A 221 -0.44 -12.53 17.64
CA ALA A 221 -1.83 -12.75 17.99
C ALA A 221 -2.28 -11.75 19.05
N ILE A 222 -3.54 -11.35 19.01
CA ILE A 222 -4.10 -10.35 19.93
C ILE A 222 -5.30 -10.88 20.70
N ARG A 223 -5.46 -10.37 21.92
CA ARG A 223 -6.65 -10.57 22.76
C ARG A 223 -7.18 -9.23 23.23
N PHE A 224 -8.50 -9.03 23.16
CA PHE A 224 -9.13 -7.81 23.65
C PHE A 224 -9.38 -7.87 25.16
N THR A 225 -8.97 -6.84 25.88
CA THR A 225 -9.16 -6.72 27.33
C THR A 225 -9.59 -5.31 27.70
N ASN A 226 -10.02 -5.12 28.96
CA ASN A 226 -10.25 -3.80 29.56
C ASN A 226 -11.15 -2.86 28.72
N ARG A 227 -12.23 -3.39 28.15
CA ARG A 227 -13.15 -2.60 27.34
C ARG A 227 -13.81 -1.50 28.18
N LYS A 228 -13.70 -0.26 27.73
CA LYS A 228 -14.37 0.94 28.26
C LYS A 228 -15.08 1.65 27.10
N GLY A 229 -16.38 1.38 26.96
CA GLY A 229 -17.20 1.90 25.87
C GLY A 229 -16.64 1.52 24.48
N ASN A 230 -16.20 2.54 23.74
CA ASN A 230 -15.64 2.42 22.39
C ASN A 230 -14.11 2.28 22.37
N THR A 231 -13.47 2.07 23.52
CA THR A 231 -12.01 1.90 23.62
C THR A 231 -11.68 0.71 24.51
N GLY A 232 -10.44 0.24 24.44
CA GLY A 232 -9.91 -0.78 25.35
C GLY A 232 -8.49 -1.17 24.98
N THR A 233 -8.00 -2.24 25.59
CA THR A 233 -6.62 -2.70 25.45
C THR A 233 -6.56 -3.96 24.58
N ILE A 234 -5.49 -4.11 23.83
CA ILE A 234 -5.11 -5.40 23.23
C ILE A 234 -3.89 -5.95 23.97
N GLU A 235 -3.96 -7.20 24.38
CA GLU A 235 -2.78 -7.96 24.77
C GLU A 235 -2.19 -8.62 23.54
N ILE A 236 -0.87 -8.51 23.36
CA ILE A 236 -0.16 -8.98 22.18
C ILE A 236 0.73 -10.15 22.59
N PHE A 237 0.63 -11.23 21.83
CA PHE A 237 1.38 -12.47 21.99
C PHE A 237 2.10 -12.78 20.70
N GLU A 238 3.24 -13.44 20.79
CA GLU A 238 3.80 -14.11 19.62
C GLU A 238 2.87 -15.24 19.17
N ALA A 239 2.79 -15.46 17.86
CA ALA A 239 1.99 -16.53 17.28
C ALA A 239 2.88 -17.64 16.73
N LYS A 240 2.42 -18.88 16.78
CA LYS A 240 3.16 -19.99 16.16
C LYS A 240 3.12 -19.89 14.64
N ARG A 241 4.27 -20.07 14.00
CA ARG A 241 4.38 -20.15 12.53
C ARG A 241 3.89 -21.50 12.02
N GLY A 242 3.33 -21.52 10.80
CA GLY A 242 2.98 -22.76 10.09
C GLY A 242 1.76 -23.52 10.63
N LYS A 243 0.98 -22.92 11.54
CA LYS A 243 -0.27 -23.49 12.05
C LYS A 243 -1.47 -23.02 11.23
N VAL A 244 -2.43 -23.93 11.05
CA VAL A 244 -3.71 -23.65 10.39
C VAL A 244 -4.63 -22.82 11.29
N PHE A 245 -4.58 -23.09 12.59
CA PHE A 245 -5.31 -22.36 13.62
C PHE A 245 -4.40 -21.38 14.36
N CYS A 246 -5.00 -20.33 14.90
CA CYS A 246 -4.26 -19.35 15.67
C CYS A 246 -3.85 -19.94 17.03
N GLU A 247 -2.54 -20.04 17.26
CA GLU A 247 -1.95 -20.48 18.51
C GLU A 247 -0.94 -19.43 18.98
N VAL A 248 -0.98 -19.09 20.28
CA VAL A 248 0.06 -18.27 20.90
C VAL A 248 1.33 -19.07 21.13
N ASP A 249 2.46 -18.38 21.11
CA ASP A 249 3.77 -18.89 21.46
C ASP A 249 4.30 -18.09 22.66
N GLY A 250 4.27 -18.71 23.84
CA GLY A 250 4.77 -18.08 25.07
C GLY A 250 3.86 -17.01 25.70
N PRO A 251 4.42 -16.21 26.63
CA PRO A 251 3.68 -15.22 27.40
C PRO A 251 3.32 -13.99 26.56
N LYS A 252 2.50 -13.12 27.14
CA LYS A 252 2.24 -11.79 26.58
C LYS A 252 3.54 -11.02 26.41
N VAL A 253 3.77 -10.46 25.24
CA VAL A 253 4.97 -9.66 24.91
C VAL A 253 4.73 -8.16 24.99
N ALA A 254 3.49 -7.69 24.78
CA ALA A 254 3.16 -6.27 24.85
C ALA A 254 1.67 -6.00 25.11
N ASN A 255 1.35 -4.74 25.38
CA ASN A 255 -0.02 -4.23 25.31
C ASN A 255 -0.10 -3.13 24.23
N GLY A 256 -1.21 -3.09 23.52
CA GLY A 256 -1.61 -1.98 22.65
C GLY A 256 -3.00 -1.48 23.03
N GLN A 257 -3.59 -0.64 22.18
CA GLN A 257 -4.94 -0.12 22.39
C GLN A 257 -5.82 -0.39 21.17
N TYR A 258 -7.13 -0.36 21.37
CA TYR A 258 -8.07 -0.35 20.27
C TYR A 258 -9.12 0.74 20.45
N LYS A 259 -9.69 1.16 19.33
CA LYS A 259 -10.79 2.12 19.28
C LYS A 259 -11.84 1.69 18.26
N ILE A 260 -13.10 1.68 18.68
CA ILE A 260 -14.27 1.55 17.82
C ILE A 260 -14.69 2.94 17.38
N GLN A 261 -14.86 3.13 16.08
CA GLN A 261 -15.31 4.39 15.52
C GLN A 261 -16.12 4.17 14.25
N THR A 262 -16.95 5.14 13.89
CA THR A 262 -17.68 5.13 12.62
C THR A 262 -16.97 6.05 11.64
N ILE A 263 -16.49 5.50 10.52
CA ILE A 263 -15.87 6.25 9.42
C ILE A 263 -16.71 6.01 8.18
N ASN A 264 -17.09 7.08 7.46
CA ASN A 264 -17.91 6.98 6.25
C ASN A 264 -19.18 6.11 6.42
N GLY A 265 -19.83 6.19 7.59
CA GLY A 265 -21.02 5.41 7.93
C GLY A 265 -20.77 3.91 8.22
N THR A 266 -19.52 3.49 8.32
CA THR A 266 -19.11 2.10 8.60
C THR A 266 -18.44 2.03 9.97
N LYS A 267 -18.84 1.06 10.80
CA LYS A 267 -18.20 0.80 12.08
C LYS A 267 -16.87 0.07 11.87
N VAL A 268 -15.81 0.57 12.50
CA VAL A 268 -14.45 0.09 12.35
C VAL A 268 -13.78 0.00 13.72
N LEU A 269 -13.06 -1.08 13.96
CA LEU A 269 -12.18 -1.29 15.10
C LEU A 269 -10.74 -1.07 14.66
N THR A 270 -10.14 0.07 14.99
CA THR A 270 -8.73 0.35 14.69
C THR A 270 -7.84 -0.09 15.84
N LEU A 271 -6.68 -0.64 15.52
CA LEU A 271 -5.68 -1.07 16.48
C LEU A 271 -4.48 -0.13 16.50
N ASP A 272 -3.98 0.13 17.70
CA ASP A 272 -2.75 0.88 17.94
C ASP A 272 -1.75 -0.01 18.69
N PHE A 273 -0.55 -0.11 18.12
CA PHE A 273 0.51 -0.98 18.61
C PHE A 273 1.66 -0.15 19.17
N PRO A 274 2.34 -0.62 20.23
CA PRO A 274 3.50 0.09 20.76
C PRO A 274 4.65 0.09 19.75
N LYS A 275 5.48 1.15 19.77
CA LYS A 275 6.50 1.43 18.75
C LYS A 275 7.52 0.31 18.49
N HIS A 276 7.75 -0.57 19.47
CA HIS A 276 8.70 -1.68 19.33
C HIS A 276 8.15 -2.87 18.54
N ILE A 277 6.83 -2.93 18.31
CA ILE A 277 6.22 -3.91 17.42
C ILE A 277 6.39 -3.43 15.98
N ASP A 278 7.12 -4.21 15.17
CA ASP A 278 7.32 -3.88 13.76
C ASP A 278 5.97 -3.87 13.04
N ARG A 279 5.65 -2.76 12.36
CA ARG A 279 4.39 -2.62 11.62
C ARG A 279 4.24 -3.66 10.49
N ARG A 280 5.35 -4.13 9.92
CA ARG A 280 5.34 -5.19 8.89
C ARG A 280 4.85 -6.53 9.44
N ASP A 281 5.09 -6.76 10.73
CA ASP A 281 4.70 -7.96 11.44
C ASP A 281 3.21 -7.97 11.85
N ILE A 282 2.52 -6.84 11.64
CA ILE A 282 1.05 -6.71 11.71
C ILE A 282 0.44 -6.38 10.33
N GLY A 283 1.23 -6.57 9.26
CA GLY A 283 0.76 -6.48 7.87
C GLY A 283 0.71 -5.07 7.28
N ILE A 284 1.28 -4.05 7.92
CA ILE A 284 1.43 -2.70 7.34
C ILE A 284 2.85 -2.53 6.80
N HIS A 285 3.00 -2.23 5.51
CA HIS A 285 4.33 -2.09 4.92
C HIS A 285 5.07 -0.86 5.45
N SER A 286 6.40 -0.87 5.41
CA SER A 286 7.21 0.26 5.87
C SER A 286 6.89 1.55 5.12
N SER A 287 6.64 1.46 3.80
CA SER A 287 6.28 2.60 2.95
C SER A 287 4.88 3.17 3.23
N GLU A 288 4.06 2.43 3.98
CA GLU A 288 2.70 2.76 4.40
C GLU A 288 2.63 3.23 5.86
N SER A 289 3.73 3.05 6.61
CA SER A 289 3.85 3.36 8.03
C SER A 289 3.59 4.84 8.28
N GLY A 290 2.42 5.15 8.85
CA GLY A 290 1.97 6.51 9.14
C GLY A 290 0.71 6.93 8.38
N ALA A 291 0.47 6.36 7.19
CA ALA A 291 -0.73 6.66 6.40
C ALA A 291 -1.89 5.67 6.65
N LEU A 292 -1.57 4.42 7.00
CA LEU A 292 -2.56 3.35 7.20
C LEU A 292 -2.51 2.78 8.62
N ASP A 293 -3.68 2.58 9.22
CA ASP A 293 -3.83 1.81 10.45
C ASP A 293 -4.51 0.47 10.19
N LEU A 294 -4.05 -0.58 10.88
CA LEU A 294 -4.70 -1.88 10.87
C LEU A 294 -6.07 -1.78 11.53
N ALA A 295 -7.07 -2.42 10.92
CA ALA A 295 -8.43 -2.36 11.41
C ALA A 295 -9.21 -3.66 11.17
N PHE A 296 -10.31 -3.81 11.90
CA PHE A 296 -11.38 -4.75 11.59
C PHE A 296 -12.65 -3.98 11.21
N VAL A 297 -13.23 -4.32 10.07
CA VAL A 297 -14.28 -3.54 9.41
C VAL A 297 -15.60 -4.29 9.47
N GLU A 298 -16.64 -3.67 10.03
CA GLU A 298 -17.99 -4.21 10.02
C GLU A 298 -18.66 -3.96 8.67
N VAL A 299 -18.72 -5.00 7.85
CA VAL A 299 -19.45 -5.02 6.59
C VAL A 299 -20.86 -5.52 6.85
N LYS A 300 -21.86 -4.84 6.30
CA LYS A 300 -23.28 -5.20 6.30
C LYS A 300 -23.73 -5.80 4.97
N ARG A 301 -23.14 -5.35 3.85
CA ARG A 301 -23.49 -5.79 2.48
C ARG A 301 -22.23 -6.15 1.67
N PRO A 302 -22.24 -7.24 0.88
CA PRO A 302 -23.40 -8.10 0.55
C PRO A 302 -23.82 -9.05 1.68
N LYS A 303 -22.95 -9.31 2.66
CA LYS A 303 -23.23 -10.14 3.83
C LYS A 303 -22.69 -9.45 5.09
N ALA A 304 -23.41 -9.60 6.20
CA ALA A 304 -22.95 -9.14 7.50
C ALA A 304 -21.73 -9.95 7.98
N GLN A 305 -20.59 -9.28 8.15
CA GLN A 305 -19.34 -9.88 8.61
C GLN A 305 -18.33 -8.82 9.06
N VAL A 306 -17.38 -9.22 9.90
CA VAL A 306 -16.20 -8.43 10.24
C VAL A 306 -15.02 -8.93 9.41
N LEU A 307 -14.38 -8.04 8.66
CA LEU A 307 -13.22 -8.38 7.82
C LEU A 307 -11.97 -7.66 8.31
N PRO A 308 -10.78 -8.29 8.24
CA PRO A 308 -9.52 -7.57 8.34
C PRO A 308 -9.45 -6.50 7.25
N GLY A 309 -9.09 -5.29 7.64
CA GLY A 309 -9.02 -4.15 6.77
C GLY A 309 -8.03 -3.11 7.27
N ARG A 310 -8.11 -1.93 6.68
CA ARG A 310 -7.23 -0.81 6.98
C ARG A 310 -8.01 0.49 6.94
N VAL A 311 -7.62 1.44 7.77
CA VAL A 311 -8.03 2.83 7.64
C VAL A 311 -6.90 3.59 6.98
N LEU A 312 -7.13 4.07 5.76
CA LEU A 312 -6.24 5.00 5.08
C LEU A 312 -6.66 6.42 5.41
N HIS A 313 -5.77 7.17 6.05
CA HIS A 313 -6.07 8.52 6.50
C HIS A 313 -5.97 9.54 5.38
N ALA A 314 -6.91 10.49 5.36
CA ALA A 314 -6.80 11.68 4.52
C ALA A 314 -5.51 12.45 4.83
N LYS A 315 -4.94 13.11 3.82
CA LYS A 315 -3.80 14.04 3.97
C LYS A 315 -2.50 13.40 4.47
N ARG A 316 -2.46 12.07 4.66
CA ARG A 316 -1.25 11.33 4.98
C ARG A 316 -0.73 10.67 3.71
N THR A 317 0.58 10.75 3.54
CA THR A 317 1.25 10.33 2.32
C THR A 317 1.96 9.01 2.55
N PHE A 318 1.92 8.13 1.55
CA PHE A 318 2.69 6.89 1.52
C PHE A 318 3.34 6.70 0.15
N THR A 319 4.36 5.85 0.09
CA THR A 319 5.01 5.47 -1.17
C THR A 319 4.49 4.12 -1.61
N ASP A 320 4.05 4.02 -2.87
CA ASP A 320 3.75 2.73 -3.50
C ASP A 320 5.01 2.25 -4.22
N ASN A 321 5.56 1.11 -3.78
CA ASN A 321 6.80 0.56 -4.32
C ASN A 321 6.62 -0.12 -5.69
N GLN A 322 5.38 -0.20 -6.19
CA GLN A 322 5.13 -0.63 -7.56
C GLN A 322 5.42 0.52 -8.51
N TYR A 323 6.43 0.34 -9.34
CA TYR A 323 6.80 1.34 -10.34
C TYR A 323 5.67 1.59 -11.34
N ARG A 324 5.61 2.81 -11.84
CA ARG A 324 4.92 3.13 -13.10
C ARG A 324 5.95 3.38 -14.17
N PHE A 325 5.56 3.33 -15.43
CA PHE A 325 6.49 3.41 -16.55
C PHE A 325 5.99 4.39 -17.61
N ASN A 326 6.91 5.00 -18.34
CA ASN A 326 6.56 5.67 -19.60
C ASN A 326 6.32 4.63 -20.71
N LYS A 327 5.89 5.10 -21.89
CA LYS A 327 5.59 4.20 -23.02
C LYS A 327 6.79 3.35 -23.44
N THR A 328 7.97 3.96 -23.55
CA THR A 328 9.22 3.27 -23.97
C THR A 328 9.55 2.10 -23.04
N ALA A 329 9.57 2.36 -21.73
CA ALA A 329 9.80 1.31 -20.73
C ALA A 329 8.68 0.25 -20.78
N ALA A 330 7.42 0.65 -20.89
CA ALA A 330 6.30 -0.27 -20.92
C ALA A 330 6.31 -1.21 -22.15
N ASP A 331 6.70 -0.71 -23.31
CA ASP A 331 6.78 -1.53 -24.52
C ASP A 331 7.96 -2.52 -24.45
N SER A 332 9.08 -2.13 -23.84
CA SER A 332 10.19 -3.06 -23.57
C SER A 332 9.82 -4.17 -22.59
N ILE A 333 9.02 -3.86 -21.56
CA ILE A 333 8.49 -4.87 -20.62
C ILE A 333 7.65 -5.88 -21.42
N LYS A 334 6.68 -5.43 -22.22
CA LYS A 334 5.86 -6.34 -23.04
C LYS A 334 6.68 -7.19 -23.99
N ALA A 335 7.70 -6.61 -24.62
CA ALA A 335 8.56 -7.33 -25.54
C ALA A 335 9.39 -8.40 -24.83
N ALA A 336 9.76 -8.17 -23.56
CA ALA A 336 10.48 -9.15 -22.73
C ALA A 336 9.59 -10.29 -22.22
N LEU A 337 8.27 -10.24 -22.42
CA LEU A 337 7.31 -11.31 -22.07
C LEU A 337 7.00 -12.27 -23.21
N LYS A 338 7.46 -11.96 -24.42
CA LYS A 338 7.33 -12.83 -25.60
C LYS A 338 8.53 -13.75 -25.71
#